data_AF-A0A9D7Q1P8-F1
#
_entry.id   AF-A0A9D7Q1P8-F1
#
_cell.length_a   1.000
_cell.length_b   1.000
_cell.length_c   1.000
_cell.angle_alpha   90.00
_cell.angle_beta   90.00
_cell.angle_gamma   90.00
#
_symmetry.space_group_name_H-M   'P 1'
#
loop_
_entity.id
_entity.type
_entity.pdbx_description
1 polymer ?
#
loop_
_entity_poly.entity_id
_entity_poly.type
_entity_poly.pdbx_seq_one_letter_code
_entity_poly.pdbx_strand_id
1 'polypeptide(L)'
;MDKGKLKFFTAEARRRLISHISARIGFILTNDTAEFIAKAALKEKLRSAWEKAPDREEFIERHAYTLFNRLIALRFMDVRGYNFVPVVTPRVVGGDPGILADARTGLFQPDLPVDTQKISALLTGKIPTHNPFNEAYKLLFIAACGWYNKQLPFMFEPLNSYTELLLPDDLLSPNSIISYINQNLGVEECENVEVIGWLYQFYISEKKDVMLIKRKTRYSTSEIPFVTQLFTPRWMVEYITQNSLGRFWLEARDNSNLRQEMQFFIEPTEGNPFIKREINSPEEITVIDIACGSGHMLVYAFELLMKMYEEEGYYKSDIPELIIGKNLYGLEIDERAASLAKFALIMKGMEYDNKLLQKRIEPMIYCFRDSDGVPGFENAKTLGSLITPHTGELEFAIEKRSIGRIFK
;
A
#
# COMPACT_ATOMS: atom_id res chain seq x y z
N MET A 1 17.04 9.90 7.22
CA MET A 1 15.67 10.32 6.85
C MET A 1 15.23 11.54 7.65
N ASP A 2 14.98 12.67 6.97
CA ASP A 2 14.49 13.91 7.58
C ASP A 2 12.95 13.89 7.69
N LYS A 3 12.44 13.56 8.88
CA LYS A 3 10.99 13.47 9.14
C LYS A 3 10.27 14.81 8.99
N GLY A 4 10.95 15.93 9.24
CA GLY A 4 10.36 17.26 9.12
C GLY A 4 10.05 17.61 7.66
N LYS A 5 11.02 17.36 6.76
CA LYS A 5 10.84 17.51 5.32
C LYS A 5 9.76 16.58 4.77
N LEU A 6 9.79 15.30 5.16
CA LEU A 6 8.76 14.34 4.73
C LEU A 6 7.35 14.75 5.18
N LYS A 7 7.20 15.30 6.39
CA LYS A 7 5.91 15.80 6.86
C LYS A 7 5.39 16.94 5.99
N PHE A 8 6.24 17.94 5.71
CA PHE A 8 5.87 19.06 4.85
C PHE A 8 5.53 18.60 3.43
N PHE A 9 6.40 17.76 2.84
CA PHE A 9 6.20 17.13 1.54
C PHE A 9 4.82 16.48 1.43
N THR A 10 4.51 15.62 2.40
CA THR A 10 3.30 14.81 2.35
C THR A 10 2.04 15.67 2.48
N ALA A 11 2.05 16.63 3.40
CA ALA A 11 0.94 17.55 3.60
C ALA A 11 0.64 18.38 2.34
N GLU A 12 1.68 18.89 1.67
CA GLU A 12 1.54 19.64 0.43
C GLU A 12 1.11 18.76 -0.75
N ALA A 13 1.68 17.55 -0.90
CA ALA A 13 1.25 16.58 -1.91
C ALA A 13 -0.24 16.23 -1.76
N ARG A 14 -0.69 16.02 -0.52
CA ARG A 14 -2.11 15.80 -0.19
C ARG A 14 -2.98 16.97 -0.65
N ARG A 15 -2.64 18.20 -0.25
CA ARG A 15 -3.42 19.41 -0.62
C ARG A 15 -3.50 19.59 -2.14
N ARG A 16 -2.39 19.39 -2.86
CA ARG A 16 -2.36 19.42 -4.34
C ARG A 16 -3.28 18.39 -4.94
N LEU A 17 -3.17 17.13 -4.51
CA LEU A 17 -3.97 16.03 -5.06
C LEU A 17 -5.46 16.20 -4.78
N ILE A 18 -5.85 16.63 -3.58
CA ILE A 18 -7.26 16.95 -3.25
C ILE A 18 -7.80 18.04 -4.18
N SER A 19 -7.03 19.13 -4.37
CA SER A 19 -7.42 20.22 -5.26
C SER A 19 -7.58 19.75 -6.70
N HIS A 20 -6.64 18.96 -7.22
CA HIS A 20 -6.69 18.39 -8.57
C HIS A 20 -7.89 17.46 -8.76
N ILE A 21 -8.08 16.49 -7.85
CA ILE A 21 -9.17 15.51 -7.94
C ILE A 21 -10.52 16.23 -7.89
N SER A 22 -10.68 17.20 -6.99
CA SER A 22 -11.90 18.01 -6.87
C SER A 22 -12.22 18.74 -8.18
N ALA A 23 -11.25 19.49 -8.73
CA ALA A 23 -11.41 20.21 -9.99
C ALA A 23 -11.70 19.26 -11.17
N ARG A 24 -11.02 18.12 -11.22
CA ARG A 24 -11.16 17.13 -12.28
C ARG A 24 -12.53 16.46 -12.26
N ILE A 25 -13.03 16.07 -11.09
CA ILE A 25 -14.40 15.54 -10.93
C ILE A 25 -15.42 16.58 -11.42
N GLY A 26 -15.31 17.83 -10.97
CA GLY A 26 -16.18 18.92 -11.40
C GLY A 26 -16.23 19.04 -12.92
N PHE A 27 -15.06 19.15 -13.55
CA PHE A 27 -14.92 19.27 -15.01
C PHE A 27 -15.50 18.07 -15.77
N ILE A 28 -15.22 16.83 -15.34
CA ILE A 28 -15.74 15.63 -16.01
C ILE A 28 -17.27 15.58 -15.97
N LEU A 29 -17.87 15.95 -14.84
CA LEU A 29 -19.31 15.84 -14.64
C LEU A 29 -20.10 16.92 -15.39
N THR A 30 -19.49 18.08 -15.68
CA THR A 30 -20.12 19.24 -16.34
C THR A 30 -19.81 19.38 -17.82
N ASN A 31 -18.79 18.69 -18.36
CA ASN A 31 -18.34 18.86 -19.74
C ASN A 31 -18.36 17.54 -20.52
N ASP A 32 -18.62 17.61 -21.83
CA ASP A 32 -18.55 16.48 -22.77
C ASP A 32 -17.48 16.73 -23.83
N THR A 33 -16.22 16.51 -23.44
CA THR A 33 -15.08 16.56 -24.38
C THR A 33 -15.04 15.30 -25.24
N ALA A 34 -14.27 15.32 -26.34
CA ALA A 34 -14.06 14.13 -27.17
C ALA A 34 -13.51 12.93 -26.37
N GLU A 35 -12.64 13.18 -25.37
CA GLU A 35 -12.16 12.14 -24.45
C GLU A 35 -13.31 11.51 -23.66
N PHE A 36 -14.19 12.34 -23.08
CA PHE A 36 -15.27 11.87 -22.22
C PHE A 36 -16.40 11.20 -23.00
N ILE A 37 -16.65 11.63 -24.23
CA ILE A 37 -17.56 10.96 -25.16
C ILE A 37 -17.00 9.56 -25.50
N ALA A 38 -15.71 9.47 -25.85
CA ALA A 38 -15.07 8.18 -26.13
C ALA A 38 -15.04 7.25 -24.90
N LYS A 39 -15.05 7.81 -23.68
CA LYS A 39 -15.05 7.08 -22.40
C LYS A 39 -16.39 7.20 -21.65
N ALA A 40 -17.51 7.30 -22.36
CA ALA A 40 -18.83 7.55 -21.76
C ALA A 40 -19.19 6.56 -20.64
N ALA A 41 -18.87 5.27 -20.81
CA ALA A 41 -19.12 4.26 -19.79
C ALA A 41 -18.34 4.49 -18.48
N LEU A 42 -17.10 5.01 -18.56
CA LEU A 42 -16.30 5.34 -17.38
C LEU A 42 -16.81 6.61 -16.69
N LYS A 43 -17.19 7.61 -17.49
CA LYS A 43 -17.81 8.84 -16.98
C LYS A 43 -19.10 8.54 -16.22
N GLU A 44 -19.93 7.62 -16.73
CA GLU A 44 -21.17 7.21 -16.06
C GLU A 44 -20.90 6.45 -14.76
N LYS A 45 -19.90 5.55 -14.74
CA LYS A 45 -19.44 4.91 -13.50
C LYS A 45 -18.98 5.93 -12.46
N LEU A 46 -18.21 6.94 -12.86
CA LEU A 46 -17.82 8.04 -11.98
C LEU A 46 -19.03 8.82 -11.47
N ARG A 47 -19.98 9.17 -12.34
CA ARG A 47 -21.22 9.87 -11.95
C ARG A 47 -22.01 9.09 -10.91
N SER A 48 -22.25 7.80 -11.15
CA SER A 48 -22.96 6.94 -10.21
C SER A 48 -22.21 6.80 -8.87
N ALA A 49 -20.89 6.60 -8.90
CA ALA A 49 -20.07 6.51 -7.70
C ALA A 49 -20.06 7.82 -6.91
N TRP A 50 -20.00 8.95 -7.62
CA TRP A 50 -20.12 10.28 -7.04
C TRP A 50 -21.49 10.41 -6.37
N GLU A 51 -22.59 10.28 -7.10
CA GLU A 51 -23.98 10.42 -6.61
C GLU A 51 -24.29 9.56 -5.38
N LYS A 52 -23.79 8.33 -5.33
CA LYS A 52 -23.94 7.41 -4.19
C LYS A 52 -23.03 7.72 -3.00
N ALA A 53 -22.02 8.57 -3.17
CA ALA A 53 -21.10 8.90 -2.09
C ALA A 53 -21.84 9.66 -0.97
N PRO A 54 -21.81 9.14 0.28
CA PRO A 54 -22.46 9.79 1.41
C PRO A 54 -21.79 11.12 1.77
N ASP A 55 -20.49 11.23 1.49
CA ASP A 55 -19.68 12.43 1.73
C ASP A 55 -18.78 12.69 0.52
N ARG A 56 -18.89 13.89 -0.05
CA ARG A 56 -18.13 14.32 -1.24
C ARG A 56 -16.68 14.63 -0.92
N GLU A 57 -16.41 15.20 0.25
CA GLU A 57 -15.05 15.48 0.69
C GLU A 57 -14.30 14.18 0.93
N GLU A 58 -14.93 13.20 1.58
CA GLU A 58 -14.33 11.87 1.76
C GLU A 58 -14.14 11.14 0.42
N PHE A 59 -15.07 11.28 -0.51
CA PHE A 59 -14.90 10.73 -1.86
C PHE A 59 -13.64 11.32 -2.53
N ILE A 60 -13.47 12.64 -2.50
CA ILE A 60 -12.28 13.30 -3.07
C ILE A 60 -11.00 12.82 -2.36
N GLU A 61 -11.02 12.83 -1.02
CA GLU A 61 -9.89 12.41 -0.17
C GLU A 61 -9.44 10.99 -0.52
N ARG A 62 -10.38 10.05 -0.65
CA ARG A 62 -10.10 8.66 -0.98
C ARG A 62 -9.37 8.52 -2.31
N HIS A 63 -9.81 9.23 -3.35
CA HIS A 63 -9.18 9.16 -4.67
C HIS A 63 -7.83 9.89 -4.71
N ALA A 64 -7.72 11.02 -4.02
CA ALA A 64 -6.45 11.73 -3.87
C ALA A 64 -5.40 10.85 -3.17
N TYR A 65 -5.80 10.18 -2.09
CA TYR A 65 -4.93 9.28 -1.36
C TYR A 65 -4.55 8.04 -2.17
N THR A 66 -5.50 7.47 -2.91
CA THR A 66 -5.24 6.32 -3.79
C THR A 66 -4.20 6.67 -4.85
N LEU A 67 -4.31 7.84 -5.48
CA LEU A 67 -3.33 8.31 -6.44
C LEU A 67 -1.98 8.60 -5.77
N PHE A 68 -1.98 9.23 -4.59
CA PHE A 68 -0.77 9.44 -3.80
C PHE A 68 -0.02 8.12 -3.57
N ASN A 69 -0.71 7.10 -3.05
CA ASN A 69 -0.10 5.80 -2.77
C ASN A 69 0.51 5.13 -3.99
N ARG A 70 -0.16 5.19 -5.15
CA ARG A 70 0.39 4.63 -6.40
C ARG A 70 1.65 5.34 -6.84
N LEU A 71 1.67 6.66 -6.76
CA LEU A 71 2.83 7.46 -7.12
C LEU A 71 4.00 7.17 -6.17
N ILE A 72 3.75 7.06 -4.87
CA ILE A 72 4.76 6.71 -3.87
C ILE A 72 5.28 5.28 -4.07
N ALA A 73 4.41 4.30 -4.31
CA ALA A 73 4.84 2.93 -4.60
C ALA A 73 5.71 2.86 -5.86
N LEU A 74 5.27 3.48 -6.96
CA LEU A 74 6.05 3.50 -8.19
C LEU A 74 7.37 4.24 -7.99
N ARG A 75 7.39 5.36 -7.27
CA ARG A 75 8.62 6.08 -6.95
C ARG A 75 9.58 5.23 -6.11
N PHE A 76 9.07 4.56 -5.07
CA PHE A 76 9.87 3.66 -4.24
C PHE A 76 10.47 2.53 -5.09
N MET A 77 9.64 1.87 -5.90
CA MET A 77 10.08 0.78 -6.77
C MET A 77 11.04 1.25 -7.87
N ASP A 78 10.90 2.47 -8.39
CA ASP A 78 11.86 3.07 -9.32
C ASP A 78 13.24 3.22 -8.69
N VAL A 79 13.28 3.82 -7.49
CA VAL A 79 14.54 4.09 -6.77
C VAL A 79 15.23 2.77 -6.40
N ARG A 80 14.45 1.77 -5.98
CA ARG A 80 14.96 0.44 -5.63
C ARG A 80 15.32 -0.43 -6.83
N GLY A 81 15.02 0.02 -8.06
CA GLY A 81 15.24 -0.77 -9.27
C GLY A 81 14.33 -1.99 -9.39
N TYR A 82 13.19 -1.97 -8.71
CA TYR A 82 12.18 -3.05 -8.72
C TYR A 82 11.22 -2.94 -9.90
N ASN A 83 11.09 -1.74 -10.47
CA ASN A 83 10.28 -1.55 -11.67
C ASN A 83 11.00 -2.03 -12.93
N PHE A 84 10.26 -2.59 -13.90
CA PHE A 84 10.80 -2.99 -15.21
C PHE A 84 11.42 -1.81 -15.99
N VAL A 85 10.89 -0.61 -15.78
CA VAL A 85 11.43 0.67 -16.24
C VAL A 85 11.01 1.74 -15.24
N PRO A 86 11.81 2.79 -14.99
CA PRO A 86 11.38 3.88 -14.12
C PRO A 86 10.07 4.53 -14.61
N VAL A 87 8.99 4.41 -13.84
CA VAL A 87 7.65 4.88 -14.24
C VAL A 87 7.43 6.34 -13.86
N VAL A 88 7.86 6.74 -12.67
CA VAL A 88 7.70 8.11 -12.12
C VAL A 88 9.03 8.87 -12.18
N THR A 89 10.14 8.15 -12.08
CA THR A 89 11.47 8.69 -11.90
C THR A 89 12.16 8.93 -13.23
N PRO A 90 12.75 10.10 -13.47
CA PRO A 90 13.59 10.33 -14.64
C PRO A 90 14.98 9.70 -14.47
N ARG A 91 15.57 9.20 -15.56
CA ARG A 91 16.93 8.63 -15.56
C ARG A 91 18.02 9.70 -15.35
N VAL A 92 17.72 10.95 -15.69
CA VAL A 92 18.59 12.12 -15.51
C VAL A 92 17.81 13.23 -14.84
N VAL A 93 18.47 14.03 -14.01
CA VAL A 93 17.84 15.16 -13.31
C VAL A 93 17.22 16.12 -14.32
N GLY A 94 15.93 16.43 -14.15
CA GLY A 94 15.18 17.30 -15.06
C GLY A 94 14.75 16.66 -16.38
N GLY A 95 14.98 15.35 -16.56
CA GLY A 95 14.51 14.59 -17.72
C GLY A 95 13.08 14.08 -17.60
N ASP A 96 12.65 13.37 -18.64
CA ASP A 96 11.37 12.65 -18.66
C ASP A 96 11.42 11.39 -17.79
N PRO A 97 10.29 10.94 -17.20
CA PRO A 97 10.19 9.63 -16.57
C PRO A 97 10.68 8.53 -17.51
N GLY A 98 11.40 7.53 -16.98
CA GLY A 98 12.06 6.50 -17.78
C GLY A 98 11.16 5.82 -18.81
N ILE A 99 9.92 5.49 -18.44
CA ILE A 99 8.92 4.87 -19.32
C ILE A 99 8.58 5.75 -20.53
N LEU A 100 8.54 7.08 -20.36
CA LEU A 100 8.33 8.01 -21.45
C LEU A 100 9.60 8.18 -22.29
N ALA A 101 10.76 8.29 -21.64
CA ALA A 101 12.04 8.40 -22.33
C ALA A 101 12.29 7.20 -23.27
N ASP A 102 12.01 5.99 -22.81
CA ASP A 102 12.13 4.76 -23.61
C ASP A 102 11.12 4.78 -24.77
N ALA A 103 9.85 5.13 -24.52
CA ALA A 103 8.81 5.21 -25.55
C ALA A 103 9.14 6.22 -26.67
N ARG A 104 9.83 7.32 -26.35
CA ARG A 104 10.32 8.31 -27.34
C ARG A 104 11.35 7.74 -28.30
N THR A 105 12.07 6.70 -27.89
CA THR A 105 13.03 5.97 -28.73
C THR A 105 12.40 4.75 -29.43
N GLY A 106 11.09 4.53 -29.26
CA GLY A 106 10.38 3.38 -29.80
C GLY A 106 10.53 2.10 -28.97
N LEU A 107 11.12 2.20 -27.77
CA LEU A 107 11.27 1.08 -26.85
C LEU A 107 10.03 1.01 -25.93
N PHE A 108 9.38 -0.15 -25.94
CA PHE A 108 8.23 -0.44 -25.08
C PHE A 108 8.47 -1.73 -24.31
N GLN A 109 8.06 -1.75 -23.05
CA GLN A 109 8.09 -2.95 -22.24
C GLN A 109 7.18 -4.03 -22.88
N PRO A 110 7.67 -5.27 -23.07
CA PRO A 110 6.82 -6.38 -23.51
C PRO A 110 5.61 -6.57 -22.59
N ASP A 111 4.46 -6.90 -23.18
CA ASP A 111 3.19 -7.15 -22.48
C ASP A 111 2.62 -5.96 -21.68
N LEU A 112 3.16 -4.75 -21.86
CA LEU A 112 2.55 -3.54 -21.33
C LEU A 112 1.19 -3.34 -22.01
N PRO A 113 0.07 -3.24 -21.26
CA PRO A 113 -1.27 -3.22 -21.84
C PRO A 113 -1.63 -1.82 -22.38
N VAL A 114 -0.94 -1.42 -23.45
CA VAL A 114 -1.09 -0.12 -24.10
C VAL A 114 -1.08 -0.25 -25.63
N ASP A 115 -1.81 0.62 -26.30
CA ASP A 115 -1.73 0.79 -27.75
C ASP A 115 -0.45 1.54 -28.11
N THR A 116 0.62 0.81 -28.42
CA THR A 116 1.94 1.37 -28.77
C THR A 116 1.88 2.20 -30.06
N GLN A 117 1.01 1.85 -31.01
CA GLN A 117 0.84 2.63 -32.25
C GLN A 117 0.26 4.01 -31.95
N LYS A 118 -0.74 4.09 -31.07
CA LYS A 118 -1.29 5.37 -30.60
C LYS A 118 -0.24 6.20 -29.87
N ILE A 119 0.56 5.59 -28.98
CA ILE A 119 1.67 6.30 -28.30
C ILE A 119 2.66 6.85 -29.32
N SER A 120 3.14 6.02 -30.26
CA SER A 120 4.05 6.48 -31.31
C SER A 120 3.44 7.56 -32.18
N ALA A 121 2.14 7.49 -32.49
CA ALA A 121 1.45 8.52 -33.28
C ALA A 121 1.31 9.86 -32.54
N LEU A 122 1.10 9.84 -31.21
CA LEU A 122 1.16 11.05 -30.37
C LEU A 122 2.58 11.63 -30.35
N LEU A 123 3.60 10.81 -30.08
CA LEU A 123 4.98 11.26 -29.93
C LEU A 123 5.63 11.73 -31.25
N THR A 124 5.16 11.23 -32.39
CA THR A 124 5.62 11.65 -33.73
C THR A 124 4.77 12.78 -34.34
N GLY A 125 3.73 13.24 -33.64
CA GLY A 125 2.84 14.31 -34.12
C GLY A 125 1.87 13.88 -35.23
N LYS A 126 1.70 12.58 -35.49
CA LYS A 126 0.68 12.06 -36.41
C LYS A 126 -0.74 12.26 -35.88
N ILE A 127 -0.90 12.26 -34.55
CA ILE A 127 -2.14 12.67 -33.88
C ILE A 127 -1.94 14.10 -33.37
N PRO A 128 -2.69 15.09 -33.87
CA PRO A 128 -2.56 16.47 -33.41
C PRO A 128 -3.12 16.63 -32.00
N THR A 129 -2.30 17.15 -31.10
CA THR A 129 -2.69 17.54 -29.73
C THR A 129 -1.81 18.69 -29.23
N HIS A 130 -2.32 19.46 -28.28
CA HIS A 130 -1.59 20.53 -27.61
C HIS A 130 -0.45 20.02 -26.70
N ASN A 131 -0.55 18.80 -26.14
CA ASN A 131 0.46 18.28 -25.22
C ASN A 131 0.72 16.76 -25.42
N PRO A 132 1.38 16.37 -26.53
CA PRO A 132 1.54 14.98 -26.91
C PRO A 132 2.33 14.14 -25.90
N PHE A 133 3.38 14.71 -25.30
CA PHE A 133 4.21 14.00 -24.32
C PHE A 133 3.44 13.67 -23.06
N ASN A 134 2.66 14.62 -22.55
CA ASN A 134 1.86 14.41 -21.35
C ASN A 134 0.71 13.42 -21.59
N GLU A 135 0.06 13.47 -22.75
CA GLU A 135 -0.95 12.47 -23.12
C GLU A 135 -0.37 11.07 -23.28
N ALA A 136 0.78 10.94 -23.95
CA ALA A 136 1.49 9.68 -24.05
C ALA A 136 1.87 9.14 -22.67
N TYR A 137 2.39 10.00 -21.79
CA TYR A 137 2.77 9.61 -20.44
C TYR A 137 1.58 9.18 -19.59
N LYS A 138 0.42 9.86 -19.66
CA LYS A 138 -0.81 9.42 -18.98
C LYS A 138 -1.18 7.98 -19.38
N LEU A 139 -1.15 7.68 -20.67
CA LEU A 139 -1.48 6.33 -21.17
C LEU A 139 -0.45 5.29 -20.72
N LEU A 140 0.84 5.62 -20.74
CA LEU A 140 1.92 4.75 -20.23
C LEU A 140 1.81 4.52 -18.72
N PHE A 141 1.47 5.55 -17.95
CA PHE A 141 1.27 5.46 -16.50
C PHE A 141 0.08 4.55 -16.15
N ILE A 142 -1.06 4.71 -16.84
CA ILE A 142 -2.23 3.82 -16.68
C ILE A 142 -1.85 2.38 -17.01
N ALA A 143 -1.13 2.16 -18.10
CA ALA A 143 -0.71 0.83 -18.51
C ALA A 143 0.27 0.20 -17.51
N ALA A 144 1.19 0.98 -16.94
CA ALA A 144 2.08 0.53 -15.87
C ALA A 144 1.28 0.11 -14.62
N CYS A 145 0.29 0.91 -14.20
CA CYS A 145 -0.61 0.54 -13.10
C CYS A 145 -1.36 -0.77 -13.40
N GLY A 146 -1.89 -0.93 -14.60
CA GLY A 146 -2.55 -2.17 -15.03
C GLY A 146 -1.62 -3.38 -15.08
N TRP A 147 -0.33 -3.18 -15.41
CA TRP A 147 0.68 -4.23 -15.37
C TRP A 147 0.98 -4.67 -13.93
N TYR A 148 1.19 -3.71 -13.02
CA TYR A 148 1.43 -4.00 -11.61
C TYR A 148 0.20 -4.52 -10.87
N ASN A 149 -1.02 -4.20 -11.30
CA ASN A 149 -2.25 -4.77 -10.74
C ASN A 149 -2.23 -6.31 -10.76
N LYS A 150 -1.59 -6.95 -11.76
CA LYS A 150 -1.46 -8.42 -11.82
C LYS A 150 -0.61 -9.02 -10.69
N GLN A 151 0.31 -8.24 -10.12
CA GLN A 151 1.26 -8.67 -9.09
C GLN A 151 0.93 -8.06 -7.71
N LEU A 152 0.34 -6.86 -7.69
CA LEU A 152 0.00 -6.06 -6.53
C LEU A 152 -1.44 -5.53 -6.66
N PRO A 153 -2.46 -6.42 -6.74
CA PRO A 153 -3.85 -6.03 -6.98
C PRO A 153 -4.45 -5.18 -5.85
N PHE A 154 -3.88 -5.25 -4.65
CA PHE A 154 -4.27 -4.43 -3.50
C PHE A 154 -3.75 -2.99 -3.56
N MET A 155 -2.77 -2.69 -4.44
CA MET A 155 -2.15 -1.36 -4.53
C MET A 155 -2.54 -0.62 -5.81
N PHE A 156 -2.61 -1.34 -6.93
CA PHE A 156 -2.92 -0.79 -8.24
C PHE A 156 -4.30 -1.24 -8.69
N GLU A 157 -5.09 -0.34 -9.27
CA GLU A 157 -6.41 -0.67 -9.81
C GLU A 157 -6.32 -1.38 -11.16
N PRO A 158 -7.35 -2.17 -11.52
CA PRO A 158 -7.45 -2.74 -12.86
C PRO A 158 -7.69 -1.63 -13.90
N LEU A 159 -7.33 -1.94 -15.15
CA LEU A 159 -7.63 -1.11 -16.31
C LEU A 159 -9.15 -0.94 -16.50
N ASN A 160 -9.53 0.14 -17.18
CA ASN A 160 -10.91 0.57 -17.39
C ASN A 160 -11.63 0.90 -16.08
N SER A 161 -10.87 1.39 -15.09
CA SER A 161 -11.42 2.03 -13.90
C SER A 161 -11.75 3.49 -14.20
N TYR A 162 -12.82 4.02 -13.62
CA TYR A 162 -13.17 5.44 -13.82
C TYR A 162 -12.11 6.39 -13.23
N THR A 163 -11.28 5.90 -12.31
CA THR A 163 -10.19 6.64 -11.69
C THR A 163 -9.11 7.08 -12.68
N GLU A 164 -9.01 6.44 -13.84
CA GLU A 164 -8.15 6.88 -14.94
C GLU A 164 -8.50 8.31 -15.40
N LEU A 165 -9.77 8.68 -15.34
CA LEU A 165 -10.23 10.02 -15.68
C LEU A 165 -9.76 11.07 -14.66
N LEU A 166 -9.46 10.63 -13.43
CA LEU A 166 -9.09 11.49 -12.30
C LEU A 166 -7.60 11.83 -12.28
N LEU A 167 -6.79 11.33 -13.22
CA LEU A 167 -5.39 11.71 -13.32
C LEU A 167 -5.25 13.23 -13.57
N PRO A 168 -4.27 13.91 -12.93
CA PRO A 168 -3.99 15.32 -13.15
C PRO A 168 -3.77 15.63 -14.62
N ASP A 169 -4.20 16.81 -15.05
CA ASP A 169 -4.07 17.18 -16.46
C ASP A 169 -2.62 17.38 -16.89
N ASP A 170 -1.78 17.82 -15.97
CA ASP A 170 -0.34 18.03 -16.13
C ASP A 170 0.45 17.12 -15.19
N LEU A 171 1.23 16.23 -15.77
CA LEU A 171 2.07 15.25 -15.09
C LEU A 171 3.57 15.43 -15.38
N LEU A 172 3.94 16.32 -16.30
CA LEU A 172 5.33 16.44 -16.78
C LEU A 172 5.94 17.82 -16.54
N SER A 173 5.15 18.87 -16.30
CA SER A 173 5.73 20.19 -16.06
C SER A 173 6.55 20.23 -14.75
N PRO A 174 7.40 21.24 -14.56
CA PRO A 174 8.11 21.47 -13.30
C PRO A 174 7.19 21.62 -12.08
N ASN A 175 5.93 22.03 -12.28
CA ASN A 175 4.94 22.21 -11.22
C ASN A 175 4.05 20.98 -10.99
N SER A 176 4.20 19.94 -11.82
CA SER A 176 3.41 18.71 -11.73
C SER A 176 3.64 17.96 -10.41
N ILE A 177 2.68 17.10 -10.05
CA ILE A 177 2.82 16.24 -8.87
C ILE A 177 4.01 15.26 -8.99
N ILE A 178 4.35 14.82 -10.21
CA ILE A 178 5.49 13.94 -10.46
C ILE A 178 6.80 14.66 -10.16
N SER A 179 6.96 15.88 -10.69
CA SER A 179 8.12 16.73 -10.38
C SER A 179 8.23 17.00 -8.89
N TYR A 180 7.10 17.30 -8.23
CA TYR A 180 7.06 17.53 -6.80
C TYR A 180 7.52 16.31 -5.98
N ILE A 181 7.06 15.10 -6.34
CA ILE A 181 7.49 13.85 -5.68
C ILE A 181 8.98 13.59 -5.90
N ASN A 182 9.47 13.69 -7.14
CA ASN A 182 10.88 13.43 -7.44
C ASN A 182 11.84 14.40 -6.72
N GLN A 183 11.43 15.64 -6.48
CA GLN A 183 12.24 16.66 -5.79
C GLN A 183 12.26 16.48 -4.25
N ASN A 184 11.22 15.90 -3.66
CA ASN A 184 11.04 15.87 -2.21
C ASN A 184 11.12 14.46 -1.60
N LEU A 185 11.01 13.41 -2.42
CA LEU A 185 11.22 12.03 -2.02
C LEU A 185 12.47 11.50 -2.74
N GLY A 186 13.63 11.77 -2.14
CA GLY A 186 14.94 11.46 -2.69
C GLY A 186 15.27 9.97 -2.67
N VAL A 187 16.50 9.65 -3.09
CA VAL A 187 16.99 8.28 -3.11
C VAL A 187 17.14 7.73 -1.69
N GLU A 188 17.77 8.50 -0.81
CA GLU A 188 18.01 8.14 0.60
C GLU A 188 16.72 7.81 1.35
N GLU A 189 15.65 8.58 1.13
CA GLU A 189 14.36 8.30 1.75
C GLU A 189 13.75 6.97 1.29
N CYS A 190 13.97 6.57 0.04
CA CYS A 190 13.45 5.32 -0.50
C CYS A 190 14.35 4.10 -0.21
N GLU A 191 15.50 4.25 0.45
CA GLU A 191 16.36 3.12 0.82
C GLU A 191 15.67 2.15 1.79
N ASN A 192 14.82 2.66 2.67
CA ASN A 192 14.13 1.85 3.68
C ASN A 192 12.60 1.91 3.47
N VAL A 193 11.96 0.75 3.44
CA VAL A 193 10.50 0.60 3.31
C VAL A 193 9.70 1.33 4.42
N GLU A 194 10.32 1.59 5.57
CA GLU A 194 9.71 2.40 6.66
C GLU A 194 9.21 3.76 6.18
N VAL A 195 9.83 4.37 5.16
CA VAL A 195 9.39 5.65 4.61
C VAL A 195 7.91 5.66 4.25
N ILE A 196 7.40 4.52 3.77
CA ILE A 196 6.00 4.36 3.37
C ILE A 196 5.06 4.52 4.56
N GLY A 197 5.46 3.96 5.71
CA GLY A 197 4.74 4.12 6.96
C GLY A 197 4.73 5.56 7.46
N TRP A 198 5.85 6.28 7.32
CA TRP A 198 5.93 7.70 7.66
C TRP A 198 5.12 8.59 6.71
N LEU A 199 5.12 8.31 5.41
CA LEU A 199 4.32 9.04 4.43
C LEU A 199 2.83 8.85 4.73
N TYR A 200 2.38 7.64 5.07
CA TYR A 200 1.01 7.43 5.51
C TYR A 200 0.68 8.27 6.75
N GLN A 201 1.54 8.21 7.77
CA GLN A 201 1.38 9.00 8.99
C GLN A 201 1.22 10.49 8.73
N PHE A 202 2.07 11.04 7.88
CA PHE A 202 2.05 12.47 7.62
C PHE A 202 0.84 12.87 6.77
N TYR A 203 0.40 12.01 5.85
CA TYR A 203 -0.74 12.29 4.98
C TYR A 203 -2.00 12.55 5.79
N ILE A 204 -2.27 11.69 6.76
CA ILE A 204 -3.49 11.77 7.59
C ILE A 204 -3.40 12.78 8.74
N SER A 205 -2.19 13.27 9.07
CA SER A 205 -1.94 13.97 10.33
C SER A 205 -2.76 15.26 10.47
N GLU A 206 -2.85 16.07 9.42
CA GLU A 206 -3.66 17.30 9.43
C GLU A 206 -5.15 17.01 9.70
N LYS A 207 -5.68 15.95 9.08
CA LYS A 207 -7.08 15.55 9.23
C LYS A 207 -7.36 15.04 10.65
N LYS A 208 -6.43 14.27 11.21
CA LYS A 208 -6.47 13.85 12.61
C LYS A 208 -6.48 15.05 13.56
N ASP A 209 -5.58 16.02 13.37
CA ASP A 209 -5.48 17.20 14.25
C ASP A 209 -6.78 18.02 14.22
N VAL A 210 -7.37 18.24 13.03
CA VAL A 210 -8.67 18.92 12.88
C VAL A 210 -9.79 18.18 13.63
N MET A 211 -9.83 16.84 13.54
CA MET A 211 -10.84 16.04 14.23
C MET A 211 -10.67 16.04 15.75
N LEU A 212 -9.42 15.97 16.24
CA LEU A 212 -9.11 16.05 17.66
C LEU A 212 -9.47 17.41 18.27
N ILE A 213 -9.30 18.51 17.52
CA ILE A 213 -9.74 19.85 17.93
C ILE A 213 -11.27 19.93 18.01
N LYS A 214 -11.99 19.36 17.04
CA LYS A 214 -13.46 19.40 16.98
C LYS A 214 -14.16 18.58 18.07
N ARG A 215 -13.44 17.72 18.81
CA ARG A 215 -13.92 16.83 19.90
C ARG A 215 -15.40 16.42 19.78
N LYS A 216 -15.65 15.26 19.17
CA LYS A 216 -17.01 14.70 19.04
C LYS A 216 -17.28 13.64 20.11
N THR A 217 -18.52 13.57 20.59
CA THR A 217 -19.00 12.47 21.46
C THR A 217 -19.04 11.14 20.70
N ARG A 218 -19.26 11.17 19.38
CA ARG A 218 -19.26 10.01 18.49
C ARG A 218 -18.69 10.40 17.12
N TYR A 219 -17.76 9.60 16.61
CA TYR A 219 -17.19 9.73 15.27
C TYR A 219 -17.94 8.82 14.29
N SER A 220 -18.00 9.20 13.00
CA SER A 220 -18.54 8.32 11.96
C SER A 220 -17.57 7.18 11.61
N THR A 221 -18.02 6.15 10.90
CA THR A 221 -17.17 5.04 10.42
C THR A 221 -15.97 5.51 9.60
N SER A 222 -16.15 6.54 8.77
CA SER A 222 -15.06 7.15 7.99
C SER A 222 -14.09 8.00 8.82
N GLU A 223 -14.51 8.47 9.99
CA GLU A 223 -13.69 9.31 10.88
C GLU A 223 -12.85 8.48 11.86
N ILE A 224 -13.34 7.30 12.27
CA ILE A 224 -12.68 6.42 13.25
C ILE A 224 -11.20 6.19 12.91
N PRO A 225 -10.81 5.78 11.69
CA PRO A 225 -9.41 5.52 11.36
C PRO A 225 -8.49 6.70 11.68
N PHE A 226 -8.93 7.94 11.41
CA PHE A 226 -8.10 9.12 11.60
C PHE A 226 -7.85 9.45 13.08
N VAL A 227 -8.85 9.22 13.96
CA VAL A 227 -8.76 9.61 15.37
C VAL A 227 -8.17 8.51 16.26
N THR A 228 -8.30 7.24 15.87
CA THR A 228 -7.77 6.10 16.65
C THR A 228 -6.33 5.74 16.30
N GLN A 229 -5.75 6.37 15.28
CA GLN A 229 -4.43 5.98 14.82
C GLN A 229 -3.32 6.48 15.74
N LEU A 230 -2.62 5.53 16.35
CA LEU A 230 -1.45 5.77 17.19
C LEU A 230 -0.24 5.10 16.55
N PHE A 231 0.87 5.84 16.49
CA PHE A 231 2.11 5.33 15.89
C PHE A 231 3.05 4.84 16.97
N THR A 232 3.53 3.62 16.79
CA THR A 232 4.51 2.99 17.67
C THR A 232 5.92 3.41 17.24
N PRO A 233 6.71 4.10 18.09
CA PRO A 233 8.09 4.43 17.77
C PRO A 233 8.92 3.17 17.50
N ARG A 234 9.94 3.28 16.64
CA ARG A 234 10.76 2.13 16.23
C ARG A 234 11.34 1.34 17.41
N TRP A 235 11.91 2.01 18.41
CA TRP A 235 12.46 1.33 19.58
C TRP A 235 11.42 0.48 20.32
N MET A 236 10.16 0.92 20.34
CA MET A 236 9.06 0.19 20.98
C MET A 236 8.61 -1.01 20.15
N VAL A 237 8.57 -0.85 18.81
CA VAL A 237 8.36 -1.97 17.88
C VAL A 237 9.43 -3.04 18.10
N GLU A 238 10.69 -2.63 18.12
CA GLU A 238 11.82 -3.54 18.32
C GLU A 238 11.76 -4.20 19.70
N TYR A 239 11.57 -3.43 20.76
CA TYR A 239 11.42 -3.93 22.12
C TYR A 239 10.31 -4.99 22.24
N ILE A 240 9.10 -4.69 21.76
CA ILE A 240 7.97 -5.62 21.85
C ILE A 240 8.26 -6.91 21.07
N THR A 241 8.76 -6.79 19.84
CA THR A 241 8.97 -7.95 18.96
C THR A 241 10.13 -8.82 19.45
N GLN A 242 11.24 -8.22 19.87
CA GLN A 242 12.39 -8.94 20.41
C GLN A 242 12.01 -9.72 21.68
N ASN A 243 11.24 -9.10 22.58
CA ASN A 243 10.83 -9.72 23.84
C ASN A 243 9.60 -10.65 23.72
N SER A 244 9.01 -10.78 22.54
CA SER A 244 7.94 -11.73 22.24
C SER A 244 8.43 -12.80 21.27
N LEU A 245 8.49 -12.50 19.97
CA LEU A 245 8.93 -13.40 18.91
C LEU A 245 10.40 -13.81 19.06
N GLY A 246 11.29 -12.85 19.33
CA GLY A 246 12.71 -13.14 19.54
C GLY A 246 12.94 -14.06 20.73
N ARG A 247 12.30 -13.75 21.86
CA ARG A 247 12.31 -14.59 23.07
C ARG A 247 11.75 -15.99 22.78
N PHE A 248 10.64 -16.07 22.06
CA PHE A 248 10.03 -17.34 21.67
C PHE A 248 11.01 -18.24 20.91
N TRP A 249 11.82 -17.67 20.01
CA TRP A 249 12.86 -18.41 19.30
C TRP A 249 14.00 -18.87 20.22
N LEU A 250 14.50 -17.99 21.09
CA LEU A 250 15.57 -18.34 22.05
C LEU A 250 15.12 -19.40 23.06
N GLU A 251 13.84 -19.40 23.43
CA GLU A 251 13.22 -20.44 24.26
C GLU A 251 13.17 -21.82 23.58
N ALA A 252 13.25 -21.86 22.24
CA ALA A 252 13.28 -23.09 21.46
C ALA A 252 14.71 -23.52 21.04
N ARG A 253 15.66 -22.59 20.96
CA ARG A 253 17.02 -22.79 20.45
C ARG A 253 18.06 -22.26 21.42
N ASP A 254 18.69 -23.16 22.17
CA ASP A 254 19.62 -22.79 23.25
C ASP A 254 20.89 -22.08 22.75
N ASN A 255 21.27 -22.27 21.47
CA ASN A 255 22.49 -21.73 20.86
C ASN A 255 22.20 -20.81 19.66
N SER A 256 21.04 -20.15 19.62
CA SER A 256 20.72 -19.20 18.54
C SER A 256 21.60 -17.94 18.62
N ASN A 257 22.04 -17.46 17.45
CA ASN A 257 22.81 -16.22 17.33
C ASN A 257 21.90 -14.98 17.29
N LEU A 258 20.59 -15.17 17.10
CA LEU A 258 19.58 -14.11 17.02
C LEU A 258 19.68 -13.11 18.17
N ARG A 259 20.04 -13.58 19.37
CA ARG A 259 20.23 -12.71 20.55
C ARG A 259 21.14 -11.51 20.25
N GLN A 260 22.21 -11.69 19.49
CA GLN A 260 23.20 -10.64 19.19
C GLN A 260 22.62 -9.48 18.35
N GLU A 261 21.54 -9.74 17.61
CA GLU A 261 20.85 -8.78 16.75
C GLU A 261 19.73 -8.03 17.51
N MET A 262 19.43 -8.41 18.77
CA MET A 262 18.30 -7.89 19.53
C MET A 262 18.73 -6.91 20.64
N GLN A 263 18.96 -5.65 20.26
CA GLN A 263 19.48 -4.61 21.16
C GLN A 263 18.58 -4.25 22.36
N PHE A 264 17.26 -4.44 22.24
CA PHE A 264 16.25 -4.13 23.25
C PHE A 264 15.74 -5.37 24.00
N PHE A 265 16.40 -6.52 23.82
CA PHE A 265 16.05 -7.77 24.49
C PHE A 265 16.32 -7.71 26.00
N ILE A 266 15.38 -8.22 26.79
CA ILE A 266 15.49 -8.37 28.24
C ILE A 266 15.99 -9.77 28.54
N GLU A 267 17.16 -9.86 29.16
CA GLU A 267 17.73 -11.14 29.60
C GLU A 267 16.83 -11.84 30.63
N PRO A 268 16.73 -13.18 30.58
CA PRO A 268 16.01 -13.95 31.58
C PRO A 268 16.66 -13.75 32.96
N THR A 269 15.81 -13.73 33.99
CA THR A 269 16.23 -13.64 35.40
C THR A 269 15.60 -14.78 36.19
N GLU A 270 15.99 -14.99 37.44
CA GLU A 270 15.36 -16.00 38.31
C GLU A 270 13.83 -15.81 38.43
N GLY A 271 13.35 -14.56 38.42
CA GLY A 271 11.92 -14.25 38.48
C GLY A 271 11.18 -14.31 37.13
N ASN A 272 11.91 -14.40 36.02
CA ASN A 272 11.34 -14.52 34.68
C ASN A 272 12.26 -15.38 33.78
N PRO A 273 12.40 -16.68 34.07
CA PRO A 273 13.30 -17.56 33.32
C PRO A 273 12.73 -17.88 31.94
N PHE A 274 13.56 -18.43 31.06
CA PHE A 274 13.08 -19.03 29.82
C PHE A 274 12.17 -20.23 30.09
N ILE A 275 11.11 -20.32 29.29
CA ILE A 275 10.21 -21.47 29.27
C ILE A 275 10.56 -22.28 28.02
N LYS A 276 11.08 -23.50 28.16
CA LYS A 276 11.47 -24.31 27.00
C LYS A 276 10.29 -24.52 26.04
N ARG A 277 10.50 -24.24 24.76
CA ARG A 277 9.52 -24.44 23.69
C ARG A 277 9.96 -25.55 22.75
N GLU A 278 9.01 -26.30 22.24
CA GLU A 278 9.22 -27.30 21.20
C GLU A 278 8.58 -26.79 19.91
N ILE A 279 9.42 -26.37 18.96
CA ILE A 279 9.05 -26.08 17.58
C ILE A 279 10.11 -26.72 16.68
N ASN A 280 9.69 -27.41 15.63
CA ASN A 280 10.65 -28.11 14.77
C ASN A 280 11.27 -27.17 13.76
N SER A 281 10.52 -26.18 13.28
CA SER A 281 10.95 -25.27 12.23
C SER A 281 10.38 -23.86 12.43
N PRO A 282 11.03 -22.83 11.84
CA PRO A 282 10.49 -21.48 11.85
C PRO A 282 9.17 -21.36 11.08
N GLU A 283 8.83 -22.33 10.23
CA GLU A 283 7.54 -22.37 9.52
C GLU A 283 6.34 -22.60 10.46
N GLU A 284 6.57 -23.18 11.65
CA GLU A 284 5.51 -23.42 12.65
C GLU A 284 5.15 -22.15 13.43
N ILE A 285 5.93 -21.07 13.28
CA ILE A 285 5.73 -19.82 14.02
C ILE A 285 4.68 -18.97 13.32
N THR A 286 3.64 -18.53 14.04
CA THR A 286 2.69 -17.55 13.53
C THR A 286 2.76 -16.27 14.34
N VAL A 287 2.89 -15.13 13.65
CA VAL A 287 2.89 -13.79 14.23
C VAL A 287 1.66 -13.05 13.72
N ILE A 288 0.84 -12.55 14.64
CA ILE A 288 -0.34 -11.76 14.32
C ILE A 288 -0.26 -10.39 14.98
N ASP A 289 -0.48 -9.34 14.18
CA ASP A 289 -0.71 -7.98 14.65
C ASP A 289 -2.16 -7.58 14.37
N ILE A 290 -2.97 -7.49 15.43
CA ILE A 290 -4.42 -7.27 15.34
C ILE A 290 -4.84 -5.82 15.05
N ALA A 291 -3.88 -4.89 14.98
CA ALA A 291 -4.10 -3.49 14.62
C ALA A 291 -2.86 -2.97 13.87
N CYS A 292 -2.52 -3.66 12.78
CA CYS A 292 -1.18 -3.58 12.20
C CYS A 292 -0.87 -2.24 11.53
N GLY A 293 -1.86 -1.40 11.25
CA GLY A 293 -1.67 -0.11 10.59
C GLY A 293 -0.92 -0.28 9.27
N SER A 294 0.17 0.47 9.08
CA SER A 294 1.05 0.35 7.92
C SER A 294 2.07 -0.81 8.01
N GLY A 295 1.97 -1.67 9.02
CA GLY A 295 2.72 -2.92 9.11
C GLY A 295 4.10 -2.83 9.75
N HIS A 296 4.43 -1.77 10.49
CA HIS A 296 5.78 -1.60 11.08
C HIS A 296 6.21 -2.79 11.97
N MET A 297 5.30 -3.31 12.81
CA MET A 297 5.58 -4.48 13.65
C MET A 297 5.84 -5.72 12.80
N LEU A 298 5.02 -5.93 11.76
CA LEU A 298 5.15 -7.08 10.85
C LEU A 298 6.42 -7.00 10.00
N VAL A 299 6.85 -5.82 9.58
CA VAL A 299 8.12 -5.61 8.87
C VAL A 299 9.30 -5.95 9.76
N TYR A 300 9.28 -5.56 11.05
CA TYR A 300 10.36 -5.93 11.96
C TYR A 300 10.31 -7.42 12.37
N ALA A 301 9.11 -7.99 12.53
CA ALA A 301 8.94 -9.43 12.71
C ALA A 301 9.47 -10.22 11.49
N PHE A 302 9.27 -9.72 10.27
CA PHE A 302 9.87 -10.27 9.05
C PHE A 302 11.40 -10.32 9.16
N GLU A 303 12.04 -9.25 9.66
CA GLU A 303 13.50 -9.22 9.81
C GLU A 303 14.01 -10.26 10.80
N LEU A 304 13.34 -10.45 11.95
CA LEU A 304 13.72 -11.50 12.90
C LEU A 304 13.49 -12.89 12.32
N LEU A 305 12.36 -13.11 11.65
CA LEU A 305 12.07 -14.39 10.99
C LEU A 305 13.11 -14.70 9.90
N MET A 306 13.52 -13.72 9.09
CA MET A 306 14.59 -13.91 8.11
C MET A 306 15.84 -14.51 8.76
N LYS A 307 16.25 -13.99 9.92
CA LYS A 307 17.38 -14.53 10.68
C LYS A 307 17.13 -15.94 11.20
N MET A 308 15.94 -16.24 11.72
CA MET A 308 15.59 -17.58 12.20
C MET A 308 15.65 -18.62 11.08
N TYR A 309 15.10 -18.30 9.90
CA TYR A 309 15.18 -19.18 8.73
C TYR A 309 16.61 -19.35 8.22
N GLU A 310 17.42 -18.28 8.21
CA GLU A 310 18.85 -18.37 7.87
C GLU A 310 19.63 -19.27 8.85
N GLU A 311 19.36 -19.17 10.16
CA GLU A 311 19.96 -20.03 11.18
C GLU A 311 19.65 -21.53 10.95
N GLU A 312 18.47 -21.83 10.40
CA GLU A 312 18.03 -23.19 10.09
C GLU A 312 18.45 -23.66 8.69
N GLY A 313 19.28 -22.87 7.99
CA GLY A 313 19.91 -23.27 6.73
C GLY A 313 19.06 -23.07 5.47
N TYR A 314 17.98 -22.29 5.54
CA TYR A 314 17.17 -21.96 4.36
C TYR A 314 17.93 -21.02 3.41
N TYR A 315 17.71 -21.17 2.10
CA TYR A 315 18.25 -20.25 1.11
C TYR A 315 17.60 -18.88 1.21
N LYS A 316 18.40 -17.82 1.32
CA LYS A 316 17.91 -16.43 1.52
C LYS A 316 16.83 -15.98 0.53
N SER A 317 16.87 -16.47 -0.72
CA SER A 317 15.88 -16.14 -1.76
C SER A 317 14.51 -16.80 -1.55
N ASP A 318 14.45 -17.89 -0.79
CA ASP A 318 13.22 -18.67 -0.60
C ASP A 318 12.47 -18.21 0.66
N ILE A 319 13.21 -17.66 1.64
CA ILE A 319 12.68 -17.24 2.94
C ILE A 319 11.54 -16.21 2.83
N PRO A 320 11.61 -15.14 2.00
CA PRO A 320 10.56 -14.13 1.97
C PRO A 320 9.18 -14.69 1.65
N GLU A 321 9.13 -15.68 0.76
CA GLU A 321 7.88 -16.34 0.37
C GLU A 321 7.29 -17.15 1.51
N LEU A 322 8.14 -17.86 2.25
CA LEU A 322 7.75 -18.61 3.43
C LEU A 322 7.23 -17.68 4.52
N ILE A 323 7.94 -16.58 4.81
CA ILE A 323 7.53 -15.62 5.85
C ILE A 323 6.18 -14.98 5.52
N ILE A 324 6.00 -14.48 4.30
CA ILE A 324 4.78 -13.79 3.90
C ILE A 324 3.60 -14.77 3.78
N GLY A 325 3.87 -16.01 3.34
CA GLY A 325 2.84 -17.02 3.09
C GLY A 325 2.46 -17.88 4.31
N LYS A 326 3.33 -17.99 5.32
CA LYS A 326 3.15 -18.88 6.47
C LYS A 326 3.17 -18.18 7.83
N ASN A 327 4.03 -17.18 8.02
CA ASN A 327 4.31 -16.67 9.36
C ASN A 327 3.53 -15.40 9.72
N LEU A 328 3.37 -14.45 8.79
CA LEU A 328 2.91 -13.11 9.13
C LEU A 328 1.42 -12.90 8.82
N TYR A 329 0.67 -12.47 9.82
CA TYR A 329 -0.74 -12.13 9.75
C TYR A 329 -0.99 -10.74 10.32
N GLY A 330 -1.94 -10.01 9.74
CA GLY A 330 -2.32 -8.69 10.25
C GLY A 330 -3.80 -8.42 10.11
N LEU A 331 -4.38 -7.69 11.05
CA LEU A 331 -5.73 -7.16 10.98
C LEU A 331 -5.67 -5.63 11.02
N GLU A 332 -6.53 -4.99 10.25
CA GLU A 332 -6.60 -3.53 10.15
C GLU A 332 -8.02 -3.08 9.79
N ILE A 333 -8.45 -1.94 10.30
CA ILE A 333 -9.78 -1.38 10.00
C ILE A 333 -9.77 -0.45 8.78
N ASP A 334 -8.63 0.19 8.51
CA ASP A 334 -8.44 1.06 7.35
C ASP A 334 -7.84 0.28 6.16
N GLU A 335 -8.63 0.10 5.10
CA GLU A 335 -8.22 -0.55 3.85
C GLU A 335 -6.93 0.05 3.26
N ARG A 336 -6.73 1.36 3.45
CA ARG A 336 -5.55 2.08 2.99
C ARG A 336 -4.30 1.64 3.74
N ALA A 337 -4.40 1.52 5.06
CA ALA A 337 -3.31 1.08 5.92
C ALA A 337 -2.98 -0.39 5.65
N ALA A 338 -4.00 -1.25 5.53
CA ALA A 338 -3.85 -2.65 5.18
C ALA A 338 -3.10 -2.83 3.85
N SER A 339 -3.47 -2.07 2.82
CA SER A 339 -2.81 -2.11 1.50
C SER A 339 -1.34 -1.69 1.58
N LEU A 340 -1.02 -0.70 2.42
CA LEU A 340 0.36 -0.29 2.66
C LEU A 340 1.16 -1.33 3.45
N ALA A 341 0.57 -1.99 4.44
CA ALA A 341 1.21 -3.10 5.15
C ALA A 341 1.55 -4.25 4.21
N LYS A 342 0.61 -4.64 3.32
CA LYS A 342 0.87 -5.63 2.27
C LYS A 342 2.02 -5.19 1.36
N PHE A 343 2.00 -3.94 0.91
CA PHE A 343 3.06 -3.40 0.05
C PHE A 343 4.41 -3.42 0.77
N ALA A 344 4.47 -2.96 2.02
CA ALA A 344 5.69 -2.92 2.80
C ALA A 344 6.32 -4.30 3.00
N LEU A 345 5.51 -5.33 3.28
CA LEU A 345 6.00 -6.71 3.40
C LEU A 345 6.59 -7.23 2.08
N ILE A 346 5.92 -7.00 0.95
CA ILE A 346 6.45 -7.42 -0.36
C ILE A 346 7.74 -6.67 -0.68
N MET A 347 7.79 -5.35 -0.48
CA MET A 347 8.99 -4.54 -0.71
C MET A 347 10.15 -4.97 0.19
N LYS A 348 9.86 -5.36 1.44
CA LYS A 348 10.86 -5.90 2.36
C LYS A 348 11.38 -7.26 1.91
N GLY A 349 10.51 -8.13 1.41
CA GLY A 349 10.91 -9.41 0.84
C GLY A 349 11.76 -9.26 -0.43
N MET A 350 11.48 -8.26 -1.25
CA MET A 350 12.25 -7.98 -2.47
C MET A 350 13.72 -7.60 -2.21
N GLU A 351 14.06 -7.19 -0.98
CA GLU A 351 15.46 -6.96 -0.60
C GLU A 351 16.30 -8.26 -0.65
N TYR A 352 15.64 -9.41 -0.54
CA TYR A 352 16.26 -10.74 -0.51
C TYR A 352 15.94 -11.57 -1.76
N ASP A 353 14.79 -11.35 -2.39
CA ASP A 353 14.38 -11.99 -3.66
C ASP A 353 13.78 -10.97 -4.64
N ASN A 354 14.56 -10.52 -5.62
CA ASN A 354 14.08 -9.57 -6.63
C ASN A 354 13.00 -10.14 -7.58
N LYS A 355 12.77 -11.46 -7.56
CA LYS A 355 11.71 -12.12 -8.33
C LYS A 355 10.43 -12.32 -7.53
N LEU A 356 10.39 -11.91 -6.25
CA LEU A 356 9.25 -12.13 -5.36
C LEU A 356 7.91 -11.65 -5.94
N LEU A 357 7.90 -10.50 -6.64
CA LEU A 357 6.70 -10.00 -7.30
C LEU A 357 6.14 -10.96 -8.36
N GLN A 358 7.02 -11.66 -9.09
CA GLN A 358 6.64 -12.61 -10.13
C GLN A 358 5.95 -13.85 -9.54
N LYS A 359 6.25 -14.17 -8.27
CA LYS A 359 5.64 -15.26 -7.52
C LYS A 359 4.19 -14.97 -7.10
N ARG A 360 3.75 -13.70 -7.15
CA ARG A 360 2.37 -13.25 -6.86
C ARG A 360 1.84 -13.70 -5.50
N ILE A 361 2.70 -13.61 -4.50
CA ILE A 361 2.36 -13.98 -3.13
C ILE A 361 1.44 -12.90 -2.56
N GLU A 362 0.36 -13.31 -1.93
CA GLU A 362 -0.56 -12.40 -1.26
C GLU A 362 -0.27 -12.35 0.24
N PRO A 363 0.18 -11.20 0.79
CA PRO A 363 0.38 -11.07 2.23
C PRO A 363 -0.94 -11.21 2.98
N MET A 364 -0.92 -11.96 4.09
CA MET A 364 -2.10 -12.30 4.90
C MET A 364 -2.52 -11.16 5.84
N ILE A 365 -2.71 -9.96 5.27
CA ILE A 365 -3.25 -8.79 5.96
C ILE A 365 -4.72 -8.64 5.58
N TYR A 366 -5.59 -8.62 6.59
CA TYR A 366 -7.03 -8.57 6.41
C TYR A 366 -7.57 -7.22 6.88
N CYS A 367 -8.36 -6.59 6.01
CA CYS A 367 -9.12 -5.40 6.37
C CYS A 367 -10.50 -5.83 6.88
N PHE A 368 -10.96 -5.25 7.98
CA PHE A 368 -12.35 -5.42 8.42
C PHE A 368 -13.30 -4.91 7.32
N ARG A 369 -14.33 -5.69 7.04
CA ARG A 369 -15.42 -5.31 6.15
C ARG A 369 -16.70 -5.25 6.97
N ASP A 370 -17.53 -4.26 6.67
CA ASP A 370 -18.86 -4.21 7.26
C ASP A 370 -19.65 -5.46 6.84
N SER A 371 -20.50 -5.94 7.75
CA SER A 371 -21.38 -7.08 7.51
C SER A 371 -22.61 -6.71 6.66
N ASP A 372 -22.80 -5.43 6.37
CA ASP A 372 -23.88 -4.93 5.52
C ASP A 372 -23.94 -5.67 4.17
N GLY A 373 -25.02 -6.42 3.96
CA GLY A 373 -25.25 -7.17 2.73
C GLY A 373 -24.49 -8.50 2.63
N VAL A 374 -23.84 -8.96 3.70
CA VAL A 374 -23.28 -10.32 3.78
C VAL A 374 -24.40 -11.29 4.16
N PRO A 375 -24.75 -12.29 3.31
CA PRO A 375 -25.79 -13.26 3.64
C PRO A 375 -25.47 -14.02 4.93
N GLY A 376 -26.45 -14.15 5.84
CA GLY A 376 -26.29 -14.75 7.17
C GLY A 376 -25.80 -13.79 8.26
N PHE A 377 -25.59 -12.51 7.92
CA PHE A 377 -25.23 -11.45 8.88
C PHE A 377 -26.23 -10.30 8.88
N GLU A 378 -27.45 -10.52 8.37
CA GLU A 378 -28.50 -9.50 8.26
C GLU A 378 -28.93 -8.93 9.62
N ASN A 379 -28.69 -9.70 10.70
CA ASN A 379 -28.97 -9.29 12.08
C ASN A 379 -27.75 -8.71 12.82
N ALA A 380 -26.57 -8.69 12.21
CA ALA A 380 -25.35 -8.17 12.82
C ALA A 380 -25.43 -6.63 12.88
N LYS A 381 -25.84 -6.09 14.04
CA LYS A 381 -25.79 -4.64 14.27
C LYS A 381 -24.37 -4.24 14.63
N THR A 382 -23.85 -3.25 13.90
CA THR A 382 -22.47 -2.77 13.83
C THR A 382 -21.81 -2.37 15.17
N LEU A 383 -22.55 -2.34 16.28
CA LEU A 383 -22.07 -2.01 17.62
C LEU A 383 -22.86 -2.77 18.70
N GLY A 384 -22.22 -3.76 19.33
CA GLY A 384 -22.59 -4.20 20.69
C GLY A 384 -23.32 -5.54 20.85
N SER A 385 -23.61 -6.29 19.79
CA SER A 385 -24.13 -7.66 19.90
C SER A 385 -23.05 -8.67 19.57
N LEU A 386 -22.73 -9.57 20.51
CA LEU A 386 -22.14 -10.87 20.17
C LEU A 386 -22.98 -11.44 19.03
N ILE A 387 -22.36 -11.64 17.87
CA ILE A 387 -23.02 -12.30 16.75
C ILE A 387 -23.30 -13.71 17.25
N THR A 388 -24.57 -14.11 17.32
CA THR A 388 -24.97 -15.50 17.51
C THR A 388 -25.28 -16.05 16.12
N PRO A 389 -24.28 -16.49 15.35
CA PRO A 389 -24.53 -17.08 14.04
C PRO A 389 -25.44 -18.29 14.22
N HIS A 390 -26.49 -18.41 13.40
CA HIS A 390 -27.23 -19.65 13.33
C HIS A 390 -26.28 -20.73 12.79
N THR A 391 -26.32 -21.93 13.36
CA THR A 391 -25.30 -22.98 13.19
C THR A 391 -25.00 -23.38 11.73
N GLY A 392 -25.86 -23.05 10.76
CA GLY A 392 -25.62 -23.27 9.32
C GLY A 392 -24.96 -22.10 8.56
N GLU A 393 -24.93 -20.88 9.11
CA GLU A 393 -24.45 -19.67 8.41
C GLU A 393 -22.93 -19.47 8.55
N LEU A 394 -22.35 -19.99 9.63
CA LEU A 394 -20.91 -19.96 9.91
C LEU A 394 -20.09 -20.75 8.88
N GLU A 395 -20.58 -21.93 8.46
CA GLU A 395 -19.92 -22.77 7.45
C GLU A 395 -19.87 -22.05 6.09
N PHE A 396 -20.94 -21.35 5.72
CA PHE A 396 -21.02 -20.57 4.47
C PHE A 396 -20.07 -19.37 4.45
N ALA A 397 -19.93 -18.64 5.56
CA ALA A 397 -19.02 -17.48 5.67
C ALA A 397 -17.53 -17.88 5.67
N ILE A 398 -17.22 -19.06 6.23
CA ILE A 398 -15.88 -19.66 6.21
C ILE A 398 -15.52 -20.11 4.78
N GLU A 399 -16.44 -20.75 4.04
CA GLU A 399 -16.21 -21.19 2.66
C GLU A 399 -15.96 -20.03 1.68
N LYS A 400 -16.61 -18.87 1.89
CA LYS A 400 -16.48 -17.71 0.98
C LYS A 400 -15.31 -16.77 1.27
N ARG A 401 -14.36 -17.15 2.14
CA ARG A 401 -13.15 -16.37 2.49
C ARG A 401 -13.43 -14.99 3.12
N SER A 402 -14.65 -14.71 3.58
CA SER A 402 -14.99 -13.40 4.18
C SER A 402 -14.44 -13.25 5.61
N ILE A 403 -14.27 -14.36 6.34
CA ILE A 403 -13.83 -14.37 7.75
C ILE A 403 -12.78 -15.47 8.04
N GLY A 404 -12.53 -16.39 7.09
CA GLY A 404 -11.82 -17.64 7.33
C GLY A 404 -10.31 -17.63 7.05
N ARG A 405 -9.51 -17.29 8.07
CA ARG A 405 -8.19 -17.91 8.36
C ARG A 405 -7.65 -17.61 9.77
N ILE A 406 -8.28 -16.71 10.52
CA ILE A 406 -7.82 -16.30 11.86
C ILE A 406 -8.20 -17.32 12.95
N PHE A 407 -9.14 -18.25 12.66
CA PHE A 407 -9.71 -19.17 13.64
C PHE A 407 -9.57 -20.67 13.27
N LYS A 408 -8.58 -21.04 12.45
CA LYS A 408 -8.24 -22.46 12.23
C LYS A 408 -6.89 -22.80 12.80
#